data_AF-A0A7V5PYX9-F1
#
_entry.id   AF-A0A7V5PYX9-F1
#
_cell.length_a   1.000
_cell.length_b   1.000
_cell.length_c   1.000
_cell.angle_alpha   90.00
_cell.angle_beta   90.00
_cell.angle_gamma   90.00
#
_symmetry.space_group_name_H-M   'P 1'
#
loop_
_entity.id
_entity.type
_entity.pdbx_description
1 polymer ?
#
loop_
_entity_poly.entity_id
_entity_poly.type
_entity_poly.pdbx_seq_one_letter_code
_entity_poly.pdbx_strand_id
1 'polypeptide(L)'
;MAMTWWLVVTAPVMWLEAYGAHVDRRVSPAFTWTVWASCQSLPPALLSQLQKRGWRIELVPSLADALPWLADAAPRGWPDGWTWKNVDAVHLPSERRILFAEWRVARDGRWVRCHRVAGVVRHELAHAWDAACRQTGSFSESSRFRLAYQREVARLSASVLRRLGYFVQPTDAGRQEAFAELAALVWGGGSSPHLATLLRQSFPQTMAVVQSSWVGAAVPVDVGDVAASVVR
;
A
#
# COMPACT_ATOMS: atom_id res chain seq x y z
N MET A 1 -31.38 20.36 15.96
CA MET A 1 -30.51 20.00 14.80
C MET A 1 -29.06 19.65 15.19
N ALA A 2 -28.79 19.22 16.44
CA ALA A 2 -27.44 18.82 16.87
C ALA A 2 -27.17 17.30 16.77
N MET A 3 -28.22 16.47 16.69
CA MET A 3 -28.09 15.00 16.65
C MET A 3 -27.60 14.45 15.31
N THR A 4 -27.83 15.14 14.19
CA THR A 4 -27.45 14.67 12.85
C THR A 4 -25.95 14.79 12.57
N TRP A 5 -25.26 15.75 13.19
CA TRP A 5 -23.83 15.97 12.97
C TRP A 5 -22.95 14.94 13.69
N TRP A 6 -23.38 14.46 14.86
CA TRP A 6 -22.63 13.47 15.64
C TRP A 6 -22.52 12.11 14.93
N LEU A 7 -23.59 11.66 14.25
CA LEU A 7 -23.60 10.37 13.55
C LEU A 7 -22.69 10.34 12.32
N VAL A 8 -22.52 11.47 11.63
CA VAL A 8 -21.69 11.56 10.41
C VAL A 8 -20.19 11.49 10.73
N VAL A 9 -19.77 11.97 11.91
CA VAL A 9 -18.35 12.00 12.30
C VAL A 9 -17.88 10.69 12.93
N THR A 10 -18.76 9.98 13.64
CA THR A 10 -18.38 8.74 14.36
C THR A 10 -18.40 7.49 13.48
N ALA A 11 -19.24 7.45 12.44
CA ALA A 11 -19.36 6.26 11.59
C ALA A 11 -18.04 5.82 10.93
N PRO A 12 -17.19 6.70 10.36
CA PRO A 12 -15.90 6.29 9.80
C PRO A 12 -14.92 5.72 10.83
N VAL A 13 -14.88 6.32 12.03
CA VAL A 13 -14.00 5.86 13.12
C VAL A 13 -14.43 4.46 13.57
N MET A 14 -15.72 4.30 13.91
CA MET A 14 -16.25 3.02 14.36
C MET A 14 -16.09 1.93 13.29
N TRP A 15 -16.28 2.27 12.01
CA TRP A 15 -16.06 1.33 10.92
C TRP A 15 -14.59 0.90 10.85
N LEU A 16 -13.64 1.84 10.88
CA LEU A 16 -12.21 1.53 10.85
C LEU A 16 -11.79 0.68 12.06
N GLU A 17 -12.27 1.03 13.24
CA GLU A 17 -12.01 0.28 14.49
C GLU A 17 -12.58 -1.14 14.45
N ALA A 18 -13.74 -1.36 13.80
CA ALA A 18 -14.29 -2.71 13.60
C ALA A 18 -13.34 -3.61 12.77
N TYR A 19 -12.52 -3.02 11.89
CA TYR A 19 -11.46 -3.70 11.16
C TYR A 19 -10.09 -3.64 11.85
N GLY A 20 -10.05 -3.28 13.14
CA GLY A 20 -8.84 -3.28 13.96
C GLY A 20 -7.93 -2.08 13.74
N ALA A 21 -8.45 -1.00 13.15
CA ALA A 21 -7.69 0.25 13.07
C ALA A 21 -7.64 0.97 14.42
N HIS A 22 -6.54 1.67 14.69
CA HIS A 22 -6.41 2.62 15.79
C HIS A 22 -6.35 4.04 15.23
N VAL A 23 -7.20 4.93 15.72
CA VAL A 23 -7.24 6.35 15.30
C VAL A 23 -6.75 7.21 16.46
N ASP A 24 -5.60 7.87 16.30
CA ASP A 24 -5.12 8.84 17.28
C ASP A 24 -6.13 10.00 17.40
N ARG A 25 -6.47 10.38 18.63
CA ARG A 25 -7.48 11.42 18.92
C ARG A 25 -7.13 12.80 18.35
N ARG A 26 -5.86 13.03 18.01
CA ARG A 26 -5.37 14.27 17.41
C ARG A 26 -5.55 14.31 15.88
N VAL A 27 -5.86 13.18 15.26
CA VAL A 27 -6.14 13.09 13.82
C VAL A 27 -7.51 13.70 13.53
N SER A 28 -7.58 14.53 12.50
CA SER A 28 -8.82 15.22 12.15
C SER A 28 -9.87 14.28 11.56
N PRO A 29 -11.18 14.55 11.81
CA PRO A 29 -12.26 13.80 11.17
C PRO A 29 -12.19 13.77 9.65
N ALA A 30 -11.72 14.85 9.02
CA ALA A 30 -11.59 14.93 7.56
C ALA A 30 -10.55 13.95 7.01
N PHE A 31 -9.42 13.79 7.72
CA PHE A 31 -8.42 12.79 7.37
C PHE A 31 -8.98 11.36 7.55
N THR A 32 -9.61 11.08 8.68
CA THR A 32 -10.26 9.79 8.93
C THR A 32 -11.30 9.45 7.87
N TRP A 33 -12.12 10.42 7.46
CA TRP A 33 -13.09 10.25 6.38
C TRP A 33 -12.41 9.88 5.06
N THR A 34 -11.29 10.54 4.73
CA THR A 34 -10.53 10.27 3.51
C THR A 34 -9.97 8.85 3.51
N VAL A 35 -9.40 8.39 4.63
CA VAL A 35 -8.89 7.02 4.76
C VAL A 35 -10.04 6.02 4.64
N TRP A 36 -11.13 6.23 5.39
CA TRP A 36 -12.32 5.38 5.32
C TRP A 36 -12.90 5.27 3.90
N ALA A 37 -13.07 6.40 3.21
CA ALA A 37 -13.59 6.45 1.84
C ALA A 37 -12.67 5.71 0.86
N SER A 38 -11.35 5.79 1.09
CA SER A 38 -10.36 5.07 0.28
C SER A 38 -10.40 3.56 0.52
N CYS A 39 -10.75 3.15 1.74
CA CYS A 39 -10.99 1.75 2.07
C CYS A 39 -12.25 1.17 1.38
N GLN A 40 -13.24 2.00 1.03
CA GLN A 40 -14.46 1.54 0.34
C GLN A 40 -14.19 1.07 -1.09
N SER A 41 -13.07 1.45 -1.71
CA SER A 41 -12.71 1.03 -3.07
C SER A 41 -11.86 -0.25 -3.11
N LEU A 42 -11.58 -0.84 -1.95
CA LEU A 42 -10.81 -2.08 -1.81
C LEU A 42 -11.68 -3.32 -2.04
N PRO A 43 -11.07 -4.49 -2.31
CA PRO A 43 -11.79 -5.76 -2.29
C PRO A 43 -12.47 -5.98 -0.93
N PRO A 44 -13.77 -6.36 -0.87
CA PRO A 44 -14.54 -6.39 0.37
C PRO A 44 -13.92 -7.23 1.50
N ALA A 45 -13.22 -8.31 1.15
CA ALA A 45 -12.61 -9.22 2.13
C ALA A 45 -11.24 -8.73 2.62
N LEU A 46 -10.56 -7.81 1.92
CA LEU A 46 -9.15 -7.50 2.14
C LEU A 46 -8.87 -7.10 3.59
N LEU A 47 -9.59 -6.11 4.13
CA LEU A 47 -9.35 -5.61 5.48
C LEU A 47 -9.60 -6.66 6.55
N SER A 48 -10.68 -7.43 6.41
CA SER A 48 -10.96 -8.54 7.34
C SER A 48 -9.88 -9.63 7.30
N GLN A 49 -9.32 -9.90 6.11
CA GLN A 49 -8.28 -10.91 5.93
C GLN A 49 -6.92 -10.44 6.47
N LEU A 50 -6.63 -9.15 6.35
CA LEU A 50 -5.47 -8.51 6.98
C LEU A 50 -5.60 -8.55 8.51
N GLN A 51 -6.75 -8.13 9.05
CA GLN A 51 -7.03 -8.16 10.48
C GLN A 51 -6.92 -9.58 11.06
N LYS A 52 -7.51 -10.59 10.41
CA LYS A 52 -7.38 -12.01 10.81
C LYS A 52 -5.94 -12.50 10.81
N ARG A 53 -5.06 -11.91 9.98
CA ARG A 53 -3.62 -12.19 9.94
C ARG A 53 -2.81 -11.30 10.88
N GLY A 54 -3.47 -10.52 11.74
CA GLY A 54 -2.85 -9.70 12.77
C GLY A 54 -2.28 -8.38 12.27
N TRP A 55 -2.61 -7.95 11.04
CA TRP A 55 -2.28 -6.61 10.58
C TRP A 55 -3.11 -5.55 11.28
N ARG A 56 -2.49 -4.40 11.55
CA ARG A 56 -3.12 -3.24 12.20
C ARG A 56 -2.93 -2.00 11.35
N ILE A 57 -4.00 -1.22 11.25
CA ILE A 57 -3.99 0.09 10.60
C ILE A 57 -3.95 1.16 11.68
N GLU A 58 -3.12 2.17 11.53
CA GLU A 58 -3.00 3.26 12.49
C GLU A 58 -3.07 4.61 11.78
N LEU A 59 -3.98 5.47 12.21
CA LEU A 59 -4.04 6.85 11.75
C LEU A 59 -3.36 7.70 12.82
N VAL A 60 -2.33 8.44 12.41
CA VAL A 60 -1.45 9.20 13.30
C VAL A 60 -1.29 10.64 12.82
N PRO A 61 -0.99 11.61 13.70
CA PRO A 61 -0.78 13.00 13.28
C PRO A 61 0.41 13.13 12.33
N SER A 62 1.52 12.47 12.66
CA SER A 62 2.69 12.33 11.81
C SER A 62 3.40 11.00 12.08
N LEU A 63 4.21 10.52 11.12
CA LEU A 63 5.06 9.34 11.36
C LEU A 63 6.15 9.62 12.40
N ALA A 64 6.61 10.87 12.50
CA ALA A 64 7.59 11.26 13.52
C ALA A 64 7.03 11.16 14.94
N ASP A 65 5.74 11.43 15.13
CA ASP A 65 5.08 11.25 16.42
C ASP A 65 4.90 9.76 16.77
N ALA A 66 4.59 8.93 15.77
CA ALA A 66 4.30 7.52 15.97
C ALA A 66 5.56 6.63 16.07
N LEU A 67 6.63 7.03 15.38
CA LEU A 67 7.88 6.30 15.23
C LEU A 67 9.06 7.27 15.48
N PRO A 68 9.20 7.84 16.69
CA PRO A 68 10.20 8.88 16.97
C PRO A 68 11.64 8.42 16.70
N TRP A 69 11.93 7.13 16.85
CA TRP A 69 13.25 6.55 16.55
C TRP A 69 13.59 6.52 15.06
N LEU A 70 12.61 6.68 14.16
CA LEU A 70 12.82 6.78 12.72
C LEU A 70 12.78 8.21 12.22
N ALA A 71 12.35 9.18 13.02
CA ALA A 71 11.99 10.52 12.54
C ALA A 71 13.11 11.22 11.73
N ASP A 72 14.38 11.02 12.11
CA ASP A 72 15.55 11.60 11.45
C ASP A 72 16.30 10.62 10.53
N ALA A 73 15.84 9.37 10.42
CA ALA A 73 16.41 8.39 9.51
C ALA A 73 15.90 8.59 8.08
N ALA A 74 16.74 8.28 7.09
CA ALA A 74 16.37 8.30 5.68
C ALA A 74 15.56 7.04 5.30
N PRO A 75 14.38 7.18 4.68
CA PRO A 75 13.66 6.03 4.15
C PRO A 75 14.39 5.46 2.93
N ARG A 76 14.33 4.14 2.75
CA ARG A 76 14.94 3.46 1.61
C ARG A 76 14.36 3.98 0.28
N GLY A 77 15.22 4.33 -0.67
CA GLY A 77 14.83 4.74 -2.02
C GLY A 77 14.33 6.18 -2.17
N TRP A 78 14.36 6.97 -1.08
CA TRP A 78 14.03 8.39 -1.12
C TRP A 78 15.25 9.25 -1.49
N PRO A 79 15.07 10.45 -2.05
CA PRO A 79 16.17 11.35 -2.35
C PRO A 79 16.95 11.75 -1.09
N ASP A 80 18.22 12.12 -1.28
CA ASP A 80 19.08 12.60 -0.18
C ASP A 80 18.45 13.79 0.55
N GLY A 81 18.63 13.80 1.88
CA GLY A 81 18.10 14.84 2.77
C GLY A 81 16.63 14.66 3.16
N TRP A 82 15.94 13.62 2.68
CA TRP A 82 14.60 13.26 3.15
C TRP A 82 14.68 12.31 4.35
N THR A 83 13.81 12.51 5.33
CA THR A 83 13.65 11.64 6.48
C THR A 83 12.21 11.11 6.57
N TRP A 84 11.93 10.23 7.53
CA TRP A 84 10.57 9.76 7.80
C TRP A 84 9.58 10.87 8.19
N LYS A 85 10.06 12.05 8.59
CA LYS A 85 9.21 13.26 8.77
C LYS A 85 8.53 13.68 7.46
N ASN A 86 9.09 13.34 6.31
CA ASN A 86 8.60 13.77 5.01
C ASN A 86 7.63 12.77 4.34
N VAL A 87 7.29 11.68 5.01
CA VAL A 87 6.58 10.55 4.41
C VAL A 87 5.11 10.52 4.84
N ASP A 88 4.21 10.23 3.90
CA ASP A 88 2.75 10.23 4.13
C ASP A 88 2.28 8.96 4.88
N ALA A 89 2.96 7.83 4.72
CA ALA A 89 2.59 6.54 5.31
C ALA A 89 3.76 5.56 5.35
N VAL A 90 3.63 4.49 6.13
CA VAL A 90 4.61 3.39 6.13
C VAL A 90 3.95 2.04 6.40
N HIS A 91 4.37 1.05 5.63
CA HIS A 91 4.15 -0.37 5.87
C HIS A 91 5.34 -0.99 6.62
N LEU A 92 5.09 -1.51 7.83
CA LEU A 92 6.08 -2.15 8.71
C LEU A 92 5.79 -3.65 8.82
N PRO A 93 6.34 -4.49 7.92
CA PRO A 93 5.96 -5.90 7.83
C PRO A 93 6.39 -6.75 9.04
N SER A 94 7.51 -6.41 9.69
CA SER A 94 7.97 -7.10 10.90
C SER A 94 7.03 -6.90 12.09
N GLU A 95 6.33 -5.76 12.12
CA GLU A 95 5.39 -5.41 13.20
C GLU A 95 3.93 -5.66 12.79
N ARG A 96 3.68 -5.99 11.51
CA ARG A 96 2.34 -6.06 10.90
C ARG A 96 1.54 -4.79 11.10
N ARG A 97 2.19 -3.63 10.94
CA ARG A 97 1.58 -2.31 11.12
C ARG A 97 1.58 -1.55 9.81
N ILE A 98 0.54 -0.74 9.63
CA ILE A 98 0.41 0.20 8.52
C ILE A 98 0.01 1.53 9.14
N LEU A 99 0.87 2.54 8.99
CA LEU A 99 0.64 3.85 9.58
C LEU A 99 0.35 4.86 8.48
N PHE A 100 -0.72 5.63 8.65
CA PHE A 100 -1.10 6.74 7.78
C PHE A 100 -1.00 8.06 8.54
N ALA A 101 -0.15 8.97 8.06
CA ALA A 101 0.06 10.26 8.68
C ALA A 101 -0.84 11.34 8.05
N GLU A 102 -1.49 12.15 8.88
CA GLU A 102 -2.24 13.33 8.40
C GLU A 102 -1.31 14.44 7.93
N TRP A 103 -0.16 14.60 8.60
CA TRP A 103 0.80 15.66 8.36
C TRP A 103 2.19 15.11 8.10
N ARG A 104 2.92 15.85 7.26
CA ARG A 104 4.35 15.63 6.99
C ARG A 104 5.09 16.94 6.84
N VAL A 105 6.41 16.87 6.89
CA VAL A 105 7.30 17.99 6.58
C VAL A 105 7.50 18.08 5.07
N ALA A 106 7.22 19.26 4.50
CA ALA A 106 7.53 19.59 3.11
C ALA A 106 9.02 19.93 2.93
N ARG A 107 9.47 20.06 1.68
CA ARG A 107 10.88 20.34 1.35
C ARG A 107 11.38 21.66 1.95
N ASP A 108 10.48 22.63 2.15
CA ASP A 108 10.78 23.92 2.77
C ASP A 108 10.73 23.89 4.31
N GLY A 109 10.60 22.70 4.92
CA GLY A 109 10.58 22.51 6.37
C GLY A 109 9.21 22.74 7.02
N ARG A 110 8.19 23.18 6.28
CA ARG A 110 6.86 23.41 6.85
C ARG A 110 6.06 22.12 7.00
N TRP A 111 5.28 22.04 8.06
CA TRP A 111 4.27 20.99 8.20
C TRP A 111 3.12 21.25 7.23
N VAL A 112 2.79 20.24 6.43
CA VAL A 112 1.71 20.27 5.43
C VAL A 112 0.85 19.02 5.54
N ARG A 113 -0.44 19.15 5.20
CA ARG A 113 -1.34 18.00 5.14
C ARG A 113 -0.98 17.09 3.98
N CYS A 114 -1.04 15.79 4.24
CA CYS A 114 -0.96 14.76 3.22
C CYS A 114 -2.22 14.83 2.35
N HIS A 115 -2.06 15.10 1.05
CA HIS A 115 -3.19 15.25 0.11
C HIS A 115 -3.37 14.04 -0.83
N ARG A 116 -2.39 13.14 -0.89
CA ARG A 116 -2.42 11.92 -1.73
C ARG A 116 -2.94 10.69 -0.99
N VAL A 117 -3.55 10.90 0.17
CA VAL A 117 -3.92 9.86 1.14
C VAL A 117 -4.66 8.70 0.48
N ALA A 118 -5.58 8.99 -0.43
CA ALA A 118 -6.37 7.93 -1.05
C ALA A 118 -5.54 6.91 -1.84
N GLY A 119 -4.60 7.38 -2.65
CA GLY A 119 -3.70 6.50 -3.40
C GLY A 119 -2.71 5.78 -2.49
N VAL A 120 -2.20 6.50 -1.47
CA VAL A 120 -1.27 5.95 -0.48
C VAL A 120 -1.92 4.85 0.36
N VAL A 121 -3.16 5.02 0.81
CA VAL A 121 -3.91 4.00 1.56
C VAL A 121 -3.98 2.68 0.79
N ARG A 122 -4.33 2.76 -0.50
CA ARG A 122 -4.40 1.57 -1.35
C ARG A 122 -3.03 0.94 -1.59
N HIS A 123 -2.00 1.75 -1.77
CA HIS A 123 -0.63 1.28 -1.98
C HIS A 123 -0.10 0.53 -0.75
N GLU A 124 -0.20 1.11 0.45
CA GLU A 124 0.30 0.46 1.68
C GLU A 124 -0.50 -0.79 2.04
N LEU A 125 -1.82 -0.79 1.79
CA LEU A 125 -2.64 -1.98 1.98
C LEU A 125 -2.33 -3.08 0.96
N ALA A 126 -1.88 -2.72 -0.24
CA ALA A 126 -1.37 -3.69 -1.19
C ALA A 126 -0.07 -4.32 -0.69
N HIS A 127 0.88 -3.55 -0.16
CA HIS A 127 2.08 -4.11 0.48
C HIS A 127 1.75 -5.07 1.63
N ALA A 128 0.81 -4.69 2.50
CA ALA A 128 0.37 -5.54 3.59
C ALA A 128 -0.27 -6.84 3.08
N TRP A 129 -1.06 -6.77 2.01
CA TRP A 129 -1.60 -7.96 1.36
C TRP A 129 -0.51 -8.83 0.75
N ASP A 130 0.44 -8.22 0.05
CA ASP A 130 1.58 -8.92 -0.55
C ASP A 130 2.34 -9.73 0.50
N ALA A 131 2.58 -9.11 1.67
CA ALA A 131 3.20 -9.77 2.80
C ALA A 131 2.28 -10.78 3.52
N ALA A 132 0.95 -10.57 3.50
CA ALA A 132 -0.03 -11.47 4.10
C ALA A 132 -0.21 -12.79 3.34
N CYS A 133 0.10 -12.80 2.03
CA CYS A 133 0.09 -14.01 1.19
C CYS A 133 1.22 -14.99 1.51
N ARG A 134 2.17 -14.65 2.38
CA ARG A 134 3.41 -15.40 2.66
C ARG A 134 3.30 -16.89 2.99
N GLN A 135 2.12 -17.41 3.33
CA GLN A 135 1.90 -18.86 3.40
C GLN A 135 2.20 -19.58 2.08
N THR A 136 2.18 -18.85 0.95
CA THR A 136 2.60 -19.28 -0.40
C THR A 136 3.71 -18.38 -0.97
N GLY A 137 4.44 -17.64 -0.13
CA GLY A 137 5.29 -16.52 -0.56
C GLY A 137 4.53 -15.20 -0.81
N SER A 138 5.26 -14.10 -1.01
CA SER A 138 4.62 -12.82 -1.39
C SER A 138 4.00 -12.93 -2.78
N PHE A 139 2.85 -12.31 -3.02
CA PHE A 139 2.17 -12.39 -4.32
C PHE A 139 3.03 -11.82 -5.46
N SER A 140 3.75 -10.74 -5.20
CA SER A 140 4.74 -10.13 -6.10
C SER A 140 5.90 -11.08 -6.45
N GLU A 141 6.07 -12.15 -5.67
CA GLU A 141 7.04 -13.22 -5.91
C GLU A 141 6.42 -14.47 -6.56
N SER A 142 5.11 -14.51 -6.78
CA SER A 142 4.48 -15.61 -7.50
C SER A 142 5.01 -15.72 -8.94
N SER A 143 5.13 -16.95 -9.45
CA SER A 143 5.61 -17.22 -10.81
C SER A 143 4.82 -16.44 -11.86
N ARG A 144 3.49 -16.33 -11.69
CA ARG A 144 2.62 -15.61 -12.62
C ARG A 144 2.92 -14.12 -12.65
N PHE A 145 3.07 -13.48 -11.48
CA PHE A 145 3.41 -12.05 -11.41
C PHE A 145 4.81 -11.79 -11.95
N ARG A 146 5.80 -12.56 -11.49
CA ARG A 146 7.21 -12.42 -11.89
C ARG A 146 7.38 -12.53 -13.41
N LEU A 147 6.77 -13.52 -14.05
CA LEU A 147 6.89 -13.72 -15.49
C LEU A 147 6.26 -12.58 -16.30
N ALA A 148 5.09 -12.09 -15.89
CA ALA A 148 4.45 -10.95 -16.54
C ALA A 148 5.31 -9.68 -16.39
N TYR A 149 5.73 -9.39 -15.16
CA TYR A 149 6.54 -8.22 -14.83
C TYR A 149 7.87 -8.22 -15.60
N GLN A 150 8.63 -9.32 -15.57
CA GLN A 150 9.93 -9.42 -16.23
C GLN A 150 9.83 -9.25 -17.74
N ARG A 151 8.80 -9.83 -18.38
CA ARG A 151 8.56 -9.68 -19.82
C ARG A 151 8.27 -8.22 -20.20
N GLU A 152 7.55 -7.50 -19.35
CA GLU A 152 7.21 -6.10 -19.59
C GLU A 152 8.39 -5.17 -19.31
N VAL A 153 9.13 -5.37 -18.22
CA VAL A 153 10.37 -4.64 -17.93
C VAL A 153 11.38 -4.79 -19.07
N ALA A 154 11.56 -5.99 -19.62
CA ALA A 154 12.50 -6.25 -20.72
C ALA A 154 12.16 -5.51 -22.03
N ARG A 155 10.94 -4.99 -22.17
CA ARG A 155 10.48 -4.23 -23.35
C ARG A 155 10.50 -2.72 -23.16
N LEU A 156 10.77 -2.24 -21.94
CA LEU A 156 10.76 -0.80 -21.66
C LEU A 156 11.96 -0.11 -22.31
N SER A 157 11.71 1.03 -22.94
CA SER A 157 12.79 1.87 -23.43
C SER A 157 13.59 2.48 -22.27
N ALA A 158 14.85 2.88 -22.52
CA ALA A 158 15.68 3.54 -21.51
C ALA A 158 15.02 4.80 -20.93
N SER A 159 14.22 5.52 -21.73
CA SER A 159 13.46 6.69 -21.26
C SER A 159 12.37 6.29 -20.25
N VAL A 160 11.63 5.22 -20.53
CA VAL A 160 10.58 4.72 -19.63
C VAL A 160 11.20 4.12 -18.36
N LEU A 161 12.29 3.35 -18.48
CA LEU A 161 13.03 2.81 -17.33
C LEU A 161 13.48 3.90 -16.36
N ARG A 162 14.02 5.02 -16.85
CA ARG A 162 14.39 6.16 -15.98
C ARG A 162 13.18 6.73 -15.23
N ARG A 163 12.04 6.89 -15.91
CA ARG A 163 10.82 7.44 -15.29
C ARG A 163 10.17 6.50 -14.29
N LEU A 164 10.29 5.18 -14.51
CA LEU A 164 9.74 4.14 -13.65
C LEU A 164 10.78 3.56 -12.70
N GLY A 165 11.95 4.21 -12.54
CA GLY A 165 13.11 3.68 -11.83
C GLY A 165 12.78 3.04 -10.48
N TYR A 166 11.88 3.66 -9.70
CA TYR A 166 11.41 3.14 -8.42
C TYR A 166 10.68 1.78 -8.52
N PHE A 167 9.88 1.57 -9.56
CA PHE A 167 9.13 0.33 -9.81
C PHE A 167 9.92 -0.72 -10.60
N VAL A 168 11.11 -0.38 -11.09
CA VAL A 168 12.01 -1.28 -11.83
C VAL A 168 13.37 -1.43 -11.16
N GLN A 169 13.43 -1.12 -9.86
CA GLN A 169 14.64 -1.34 -9.06
C GLN A 169 15.09 -2.79 -9.16
N PRO A 170 16.41 -3.04 -9.09
CA PRO A 170 16.91 -4.41 -8.97
C PRO A 170 16.34 -5.07 -7.71
N THR A 171 16.49 -6.39 -7.60
CA THR A 171 16.00 -7.23 -6.49
C THR A 171 14.47 -7.43 -6.47
N ASP A 172 13.90 -7.78 -5.32
CA ASP A 172 12.47 -7.91 -5.06
C ASP A 172 11.77 -6.56 -4.86
N ALA A 173 12.51 -5.54 -4.42
CA ALA A 173 11.98 -4.19 -4.17
C ALA A 173 11.18 -3.63 -5.36
N GLY A 174 11.73 -3.64 -6.57
CA GLY A 174 11.02 -3.15 -7.76
C GLY A 174 9.70 -3.88 -8.01
N ARG A 175 9.66 -5.20 -7.79
CA ARG A 175 8.43 -6.01 -7.97
C ARG A 175 7.39 -5.72 -6.89
N GLN A 176 7.80 -5.59 -5.63
CA GLN A 176 6.92 -5.26 -4.52
C GLN A 176 6.28 -3.88 -4.73
N GLU A 177 7.08 -2.88 -5.10
CA GLU A 177 6.58 -1.52 -5.39
C GLU A 177 5.66 -1.51 -6.62
N ALA A 178 6.02 -2.23 -7.68
CA ALA A 178 5.17 -2.35 -8.87
C ALA A 178 3.85 -3.05 -8.54
N PHE A 179 3.87 -4.12 -7.75
CA PHE A 179 2.66 -4.79 -7.28
C PHE A 179 1.76 -3.81 -6.51
N ALA A 180 2.33 -3.13 -5.51
CA ALA A 180 1.57 -2.23 -4.65
C ALA A 180 0.91 -1.10 -5.43
N GLU A 181 1.63 -0.49 -6.36
CA GLU A 181 1.10 0.60 -7.18
C GLU A 181 0.08 0.12 -8.22
N LEU A 182 0.31 -1.04 -8.86
CA LEU A 182 -0.65 -1.62 -9.80
C LEU A 182 -1.95 -2.04 -9.09
N ALA A 183 -1.86 -2.65 -7.91
CA ALA A 183 -3.03 -2.97 -7.09
C ALA A 183 -3.80 -1.70 -6.70
N ALA A 184 -3.09 -0.65 -6.27
CA ALA A 184 -3.71 0.62 -5.97
C ALA A 184 -4.44 1.24 -7.17
N LEU A 185 -3.85 1.14 -8.37
CA LEU A 185 -4.51 1.58 -9.62
C LEU A 185 -5.75 0.75 -9.95
N VAL A 186 -5.75 -0.56 -9.70
CA VAL A 186 -6.92 -1.45 -9.87
C VAL A 186 -8.02 -1.07 -8.88
N TRP A 187 -7.68 -0.70 -7.64
CA TRP A 187 -8.63 -0.36 -6.59
C TRP A 187 -9.08 1.10 -6.59
N GLY A 188 -8.89 1.84 -7.69
CA GLY A 188 -9.44 3.20 -7.84
C GLY A 188 -8.42 4.34 -7.88
N GLY A 189 -7.11 4.06 -7.82
CA GLY A 189 -6.06 5.04 -8.13
C GLY A 189 -4.78 4.87 -7.31
N GLY A 190 -3.62 5.03 -7.95
CA GLY A 190 -2.30 4.82 -7.34
C GLY A 190 -1.81 5.98 -6.46
N SER A 191 -0.72 5.74 -5.72
CA SER A 191 -0.02 6.74 -4.89
C SER A 191 0.73 7.79 -5.72
N SER A 192 1.04 7.45 -6.98
CA SER A 192 1.78 8.25 -7.94
C SER A 192 0.91 8.62 -9.15
N PRO A 193 -0.09 9.52 -9.00
CA PRO A 193 -1.07 9.81 -10.05
C PRO A 193 -0.44 10.30 -11.36
N HIS A 194 0.69 11.02 -11.28
CA HIS A 194 1.44 11.49 -12.45
C HIS A 194 2.12 10.36 -13.26
N LEU A 195 2.28 9.16 -12.68
CA LEU A 195 2.82 7.97 -13.34
C LEU A 195 1.73 6.95 -13.70
N ALA A 196 0.49 7.15 -13.26
CA ALA A 196 -0.61 6.19 -13.43
C ALA A 196 -0.80 5.76 -14.90
N THR A 197 -0.82 6.71 -15.83
CA THR A 197 -0.94 6.41 -17.27
C THR A 197 0.25 5.61 -17.78
N LEU A 198 1.47 6.02 -17.42
CA LEU A 198 2.68 5.34 -17.86
C LEU A 198 2.76 3.92 -17.32
N LEU A 199 2.40 3.70 -16.05
CA LEU A 199 2.36 2.38 -15.43
C LEU A 199 1.36 1.45 -16.12
N ARG A 200 0.14 1.93 -16.40
CA ARG A 200 -0.88 1.13 -17.12
C ARG A 200 -0.42 0.73 -18.52
N GLN A 201 0.26 1.64 -19.23
CA GLN A 201 0.78 1.38 -20.56
C GLN A 201 2.01 0.46 -20.54
N SER A 202 2.84 0.55 -19.50
CA SER A 202 4.09 -0.20 -19.37
C SER A 202 3.87 -1.61 -18.83
N PHE A 203 2.82 -1.81 -18.02
CA PHE A 203 2.55 -3.08 -17.33
C PHE A 203 1.12 -3.64 -17.52
N PRO A 204 0.54 -3.64 -18.75
CA PRO A 204 -0.83 -4.10 -18.95
C PRO A 204 -1.08 -5.56 -18.56
N GLN A 205 -0.14 -6.47 -18.84
CA GLN A 205 -0.27 -7.89 -18.50
C GLN A 205 -0.08 -8.12 -17.01
N THR A 206 0.89 -7.46 -16.38
CA THR A 206 1.10 -7.54 -14.92
C THR A 206 -0.12 -6.99 -14.19
N MET A 207 -0.69 -5.87 -14.65
CA MET A 207 -1.93 -5.32 -14.07
C MET A 207 -3.11 -6.29 -14.21
N ALA A 208 -3.23 -6.99 -15.34
CA ALA A 208 -4.27 -8.02 -15.52
C ALA A 208 -4.07 -9.21 -14.56
N VAL A 209 -2.83 -9.62 -14.28
CA VAL A 209 -2.53 -10.63 -13.25
C VAL A 209 -3.03 -10.17 -11.88
N VAL A 210 -2.69 -8.94 -11.48
CA VAL A 210 -3.17 -8.33 -10.23
C VAL A 210 -4.69 -8.29 -10.22
N GLN A 211 -5.35 -7.78 -11.26
CA GLN A 211 -6.81 -7.69 -11.27
C GLN A 211 -7.49 -9.06 -11.10
N SER A 212 -6.95 -10.10 -11.73
CA SER A 212 -7.50 -11.46 -11.65
C SER A 212 -7.29 -12.15 -10.30
N SER A 213 -6.33 -11.72 -9.47
CA SER A 213 -6.07 -12.35 -8.17
C SER A 213 -7.08 -11.97 -7.08
N TRP A 214 -7.95 -10.99 -7.35
CA TRP A 214 -8.93 -10.48 -6.37
C TRP A 214 -10.36 -10.96 -6.60
N VAL A 215 -10.67 -11.52 -7.78
CA VAL A 215 -12.00 -12.04 -8.10
C VAL A 215 -12.16 -13.40 -7.41
N GLY A 216 -12.70 -13.41 -6.19
CA GLY A 216 -13.10 -14.63 -5.46
C GLY A 216 -12.07 -15.26 -4.52
N ALA A 217 -10.97 -14.57 -4.18
CA ALA A 217 -9.88 -15.21 -3.43
C ALA A 217 -10.18 -15.42 -1.93
N ALA A 218 -10.64 -16.63 -1.58
CA ALA A 218 -9.83 -17.40 -0.64
C ALA A 218 -8.43 -17.52 -1.25
N VAL A 219 -7.38 -17.18 -0.52
CA VAL A 219 -5.99 -17.17 -1.02
C VAL A 219 -5.74 -18.42 -1.87
N PRO A 220 -5.35 -18.29 -3.15
CA PRO A 220 -5.03 -19.44 -3.97
C PRO A 220 -3.92 -20.21 -3.27
N VAL A 221 -4.20 -21.44 -2.84
CA VAL A 221 -3.16 -22.37 -2.43
C VAL A 221 -2.41 -22.70 -3.71
N ASP A 222 -1.15 -22.29 -3.81
CA ASP A 222 -0.32 -22.63 -4.95
C ASP A 222 -0.11 -24.15 -4.96
N VAL A 223 -0.82 -24.83 -5.86
CA VAL A 223 -0.69 -26.28 -6.09
C VAL A 223 0.63 -26.64 -6.78
N GLY A 224 1.48 -25.66 -7.11
CA GLY A 224 2.77 -25.86 -7.76
C GLY A 224 3.87 -26.47 -6.89
N ASP A 225 3.81 -26.31 -5.56
CA ASP A 225 4.92 -26.71 -4.67
C ASP A 225 4.78 -28.11 -4.04
N VAL A 226 3.64 -28.79 -4.19
CA VAL A 226 3.43 -30.14 -3.61
C VAL A 226 4.11 -31.24 -4.44
N ALA A 227 4.50 -30.95 -5.69
CA ALA A 227 5.12 -31.94 -6.57
C ALA A 227 6.64 -32.12 -6.35
N ALA A 228 7.30 -31.26 -5.57
CA ALA A 228 8.76 -31.30 -5.40
C ALA A 228 9.26 -31.92 -4.08
N SER A 229 8.37 -32.20 -3.12
CA SER A 229 8.76 -32.73 -1.80
C SER A 229 8.39 -34.21 -1.56
N VAL A 230 7.95 -34.93 -2.59
CA VAL A 230 7.78 -36.38 -2.55
C VAL A 230 8.60 -36.99 -3.68
N VAL A 231 9.91 -37.01 -3.49
CA VAL A 231 10.90 -37.99 -3.96
C VAL A 231 12.24 -37.49 -3.44
N ARG A 232 12.63 -37.98 -2.26
CA ARG A 232 13.99 -38.37 -1.84
C ARG A 232 13.94 -38.85 -0.40
#